data_AF-A0A6A4AWY5-F1
#
_entry.id   AF-A0A6A4AWY5-F1
#
_cell.length_a   1.000
_cell.length_b   1.000
_cell.length_c   1.000
_cell.angle_alpha   90.00
_cell.angle_beta   90.00
_cell.angle_gamma   90.00
#
_symmetry.space_group_name_H-M   'P 1'
#
loop_
_entity.id
_entity.type
_entity.pdbx_description
1 polymer ?
#
loop_
_entity_poly.entity_id
_entity_poly.type
_entity_poly.pdbx_seq_one_letter_code
_entity_poly.pdbx_strand_id
1 'polypeptide(L)'
;MDGAPERNGRVIEELVALLQARQVTPVPYRPALLGLVERFHRTWKDMVSMYVSENQADWDGWLPCAVYAYNGARHSTTGYSPNELLMGRRLRAPNELLRASGVTQIGQWAEYHKKLVRHMARATEIAQRAAARNQERRARYYNHRVRNTTHFKEEDLVWVLRPPRGRGITKL
;
A
#
# COMPACT_ATOMS: atom_id res chain seq x y z
N MET A 1 10.68 4.83 5.61
CA MET A 1 11.53 5.29 4.48
C MET A 1 12.80 4.45 4.37
N ASP A 2 13.24 4.13 3.17
CA ASP A 2 14.35 3.24 2.78
C ASP A 2 15.78 3.66 3.21
N GLY A 3 15.93 4.60 4.14
CA GLY A 3 17.24 5.02 4.67
C GLY A 3 18.10 5.83 3.70
N ALA A 4 17.52 6.30 2.58
CA ALA A 4 18.22 7.15 1.62
C ALA A 4 18.67 8.49 2.27
N PRO A 5 19.87 9.00 1.93
CA PRO A 5 20.42 10.21 2.54
C PRO A 5 19.54 11.44 2.30
N GLU A 6 18.89 11.54 1.14
CA GLU A 6 17.89 12.58 0.82
C GLU A 6 16.73 12.65 1.83
N ARG A 7 16.48 11.57 2.58
CA ARG A 7 15.36 11.43 3.51
C ARG A 7 15.74 11.53 4.98
N ASN A 8 17.03 11.63 5.29
CA ASN A 8 17.56 11.71 6.66
C ASN A 8 18.37 13.00 6.89
N GLY A 9 18.16 14.02 6.07
CA GLY A 9 18.82 15.32 6.23
C GLY A 9 18.15 16.19 7.29
N ARG A 10 18.90 17.14 7.84
CA ARG A 10 18.44 18.11 8.86
C ARG A 10 17.13 18.81 8.46
N VAL A 11 16.97 19.15 7.18
CA VAL A 11 15.74 19.79 6.66
C VAL A 11 14.51 18.89 6.84
N ILE A 12 14.66 17.58 6.61
CA ILE A 12 13.55 16.62 6.77
C ILE A 12 13.23 16.43 8.24
N GLU A 13 14.23 16.40 9.12
CA GLU A 13 14.01 16.30 10.57
C GLU A 13 13.20 17.47 11.12
N GLU A 14 13.57 18.71 10.75
CA GLU A 14 12.83 19.92 11.12
C GLU A 14 11.41 19.90 10.56
N LEU A 15 11.24 19.48 9.30
CA LEU A 15 9.91 19.36 8.68
C LEU A 15 9.03 18.33 9.42
N VAL A 16 9.59 17.19 9.80
CA VAL A 16 8.89 16.13 10.55
C VAL A 16 8.46 16.65 11.93
N ALA A 17 9.32 17.43 12.60
CA ALA A 17 9.00 18.07 13.87
C ALA A 17 7.86 19.09 13.72
N LEU A 18 7.91 19.95 12.70
CA LEU A 18 6.87 20.94 12.40
C LEU A 18 5.52 20.30 12.08
N LEU A 19 5.52 19.18 11.35
CA LEU A 19 4.32 18.42 11.02
C LEU A 19 3.82 17.55 12.19
N GLN A 20 4.50 17.59 13.35
CA GLN A 20 4.21 16.74 14.52
C GLN A 20 4.13 15.26 14.15
N ALA A 21 4.93 14.86 13.17
CA ALA A 21 4.96 13.52 12.62
C ALA A 21 6.10 12.71 13.24
N ARG A 22 6.02 11.39 13.10
CA ARG A 22 7.11 10.49 13.49
C ARG A 22 7.64 9.79 12.26
N GLN A 23 8.90 10.04 11.91
CA GLN A 23 9.57 9.31 10.85
C GLN A 23 9.93 7.90 11.33
N VAL A 24 9.61 6.90 10.52
CA VAL A 24 10.00 5.50 10.75
C VAL A 24 10.89 5.02 9.61
N THR A 25 12.13 4.68 9.96
CA THR A 25 13.14 4.18 9.03
C THR A 25 13.25 2.66 9.20
N PRO A 26 12.71 1.84 8.27
CA PRO A 26 12.93 0.41 8.23
C PRO A 26 14.42 0.04 8.26
N VAL A 27 14.67 -1.14 8.83
CA VAL A 27 16.01 -1.72 8.89
C VAL A 27 16.56 -1.93 7.46
N PRO A 28 17.82 -1.56 7.19
CA PRO A 28 18.47 -1.82 5.92
C PRO A 28 18.35 -3.29 5.49
N TYR A 29 18.26 -3.54 4.19
CA TYR A 29 18.14 -4.89 3.60
C TYR A 29 16.93 -5.71 4.04
N ARG A 30 15.89 -5.08 4.62
CA ARG A 30 14.58 -5.72 4.86
C ARG A 30 13.48 -5.10 3.99
N PRO A 31 13.49 -5.32 2.66
CA PRO A 31 12.49 -4.75 1.74
C PRO A 31 11.05 -5.17 2.09
N ALA A 32 10.88 -6.31 2.77
CA ALA A 32 9.59 -6.75 3.30
C ALA A 32 8.89 -5.70 4.18
N LEU A 33 9.64 -4.82 4.86
CA LEU A 33 9.08 -3.73 5.68
C LEU A 33 8.44 -2.61 4.85
N LEU A 34 8.82 -2.47 3.59
CA LEU A 34 8.29 -1.49 2.63
C LEU A 34 7.35 -2.13 1.59
N GLY A 35 7.02 -3.41 1.76
CA GLY A 35 6.37 -4.20 0.73
C GLY A 35 5.00 -3.67 0.28
N LEU A 36 4.27 -2.91 1.10
CA LEU A 36 3.02 -2.27 0.68
C LEU A 36 3.26 -1.15 -0.34
N VAL A 37 4.24 -0.28 -0.08
CA VAL A 37 4.62 0.82 -0.97
C VAL A 37 5.22 0.26 -2.26
N GLU A 38 6.07 -0.76 -2.16
CA GLU A 38 6.66 -1.41 -3.34
C GLU A 38 5.59 -2.08 -4.22
N ARG A 39 4.59 -2.73 -3.63
CA ARG A 39 3.44 -3.30 -4.37
C ARG A 39 2.62 -2.20 -5.05
N PHE A 40 2.36 -1.10 -4.34
CA PHE A 40 1.68 0.06 -4.93
C PHE A 40 2.47 0.60 -6.13
N HIS A 41 3.76 0.89 -5.95
CA HIS A 41 4.60 1.39 -7.04
C HIS A 41 4.66 0.44 -8.23
N ARG A 42 4.67 -0.88 -8.00
CA ARG A 42 4.62 -1.87 -9.08
C ARG A 42 3.32 -1.76 -9.87
N THR A 43 2.18 -1.87 -9.19
CA THR A 43 0.87 -1.79 -9.85
C THR A 43 0.69 -0.46 -10.57
N TRP A 44 1.10 0.65 -9.96
CA TRP A 44 1.01 1.97 -10.58
C TRP A 44 1.89 2.09 -11.82
N LYS A 45 3.13 1.59 -11.78
CA LYS A 45 4.02 1.52 -12.95
C LYS A 45 3.42 0.65 -14.06
N ASP A 46 2.88 -0.51 -13.70
CA ASP A 46 2.23 -1.41 -14.67
C ASP A 46 1.06 -0.68 -15.37
N MET A 47 0.21 0.02 -14.61
CA MET A 47 -0.91 0.80 -15.16
C MET A 47 -0.43 1.92 -16.09
N VAL A 48 0.58 2.70 -15.68
CA VAL A 48 1.09 3.81 -16.51
C VAL A 48 1.76 3.27 -17.78
N SER A 49 2.53 2.18 -17.67
CA SER A 49 3.24 1.58 -18.82
C SER A 49 2.30 1.08 -19.93
N MET A 50 1.03 0.83 -19.63
CA MET A 50 0.03 0.43 -20.63
C MET A 50 -0.40 1.57 -21.55
N TYR A 51 -0.22 2.83 -21.14
CA TYR A 51 -0.73 4.01 -21.86
C TYR A 51 0.36 4.96 -22.34
N VAL A 52 1.54 4.88 -21.74
CA VAL A 52 2.69 5.68 -22.13
C VAL A 52 3.13 5.35 -23.55
N SER A 53 3.42 6.40 -24.32
CA SER A 53 3.94 6.28 -25.68
C SER A 53 5.35 5.66 -25.71
N GLU A 54 5.76 5.12 -26.85
CA GLU A 54 7.05 4.42 -26.98
C GLU A 54 8.27 5.27 -26.56
N ASN A 55 8.20 6.59 -26.77
CA ASN A 55 9.27 7.52 -26.40
C ASN A 55 9.27 7.92 -24.91
N GLN A 56 8.27 7.46 -24.14
CA GLN A 56 8.10 7.71 -22.71
C GLN A 56 8.04 9.19 -22.30
N ALA A 57 7.65 10.08 -23.21
CA ALA A 57 7.63 11.52 -22.95
C ALA A 57 6.32 12.01 -22.28
N ASP A 58 5.28 11.18 -22.22
CA ASP A 58 3.90 11.55 -21.83
C ASP A 58 3.41 10.86 -20.54
N TRP A 59 4.31 10.23 -19.78
CA TRP A 59 3.95 9.45 -18.59
C TRP A 59 3.31 10.27 -17.48
N ASP A 60 3.68 11.53 -17.34
CA ASP A 60 3.15 12.47 -16.36
C ASP A 60 1.66 12.77 -16.60
N GLY A 61 1.24 12.81 -17.86
CA GLY A 61 -0.16 12.97 -18.25
C GLY A 61 -1.07 11.81 -17.81
N TRP A 62 -0.53 10.60 -17.68
CA TRP A 62 -1.28 9.41 -17.32
C TRP A 62 -1.40 9.18 -15.81
N LEU A 63 -0.64 9.92 -14.99
CA LEU A 63 -0.64 9.72 -13.53
C LEU A 63 -2.00 9.92 -12.87
N PRO A 64 -2.79 10.97 -13.20
CA PRO A 64 -4.10 11.17 -12.59
C PRO A 64 -5.05 10.00 -12.88
N CYS A 65 -5.01 9.48 -14.12
CA CYS A 65 -5.81 8.34 -14.55
C CYS A 65 -5.43 7.07 -13.77
N ALA A 66 -4.14 6.78 -13.64
CA ALA A 66 -3.65 5.62 -12.90
C ALA A 66 -4.02 5.68 -11.42
N VAL A 67 -3.87 6.85 -10.79
CA VAL A 67 -4.25 7.07 -9.38
C VAL A 67 -5.76 6.92 -9.19
N TYR A 68 -6.57 7.48 -10.09
CA TYR A 68 -8.03 7.35 -10.03
C TYR A 68 -8.47 5.89 -10.13
N ALA A 69 -7.92 5.16 -11.11
CA ALA A 69 -8.21 3.75 -11.33
C ALA A 69 -7.78 2.89 -10.12
N TYR A 70 -6.58 3.12 -9.58
CA TYR A 70 -6.10 2.41 -8.38
C TYR A 70 -7.00 2.68 -7.16
N ASN A 71 -7.32 3.94 -6.89
CA ASN A 71 -8.13 4.32 -5.73
C ASN A 71 -9.60 3.89 -5.86
N GLY A 72 -10.10 3.68 -7.08
CA GLY A 72 -11.46 3.23 -7.36
C GLY A 72 -11.60 1.70 -7.46
N ALA A 73 -10.51 0.97 -7.69
CA ALA A 73 -10.52 -0.47 -7.83
C ALA A 73 -10.62 -1.18 -6.48
N ARG A 74 -11.44 -2.23 -6.38
CA ARG A 74 -11.54 -3.05 -5.17
C ARG A 74 -10.30 -3.92 -5.01
N HIS A 75 -9.66 -3.83 -3.85
CA HIS A 75 -8.48 -4.63 -3.55
C HIS A 75 -8.86 -6.00 -2.98
N SER A 76 -8.26 -7.07 -3.49
CA SER A 76 -8.52 -8.45 -3.02
C SER A 76 -8.14 -8.70 -1.55
N THR A 77 -7.28 -7.84 -0.97
CA THR A 77 -6.86 -7.97 0.43
C THR A 77 -7.93 -7.49 1.41
N THR A 78 -8.61 -6.40 1.08
CA THR A 78 -9.60 -5.74 1.96
C THR A 78 -11.04 -5.96 1.48
N GLY A 79 -11.24 -6.30 0.21
CA GLY A 79 -12.56 -6.37 -0.42
C GLY A 79 -13.18 -5.01 -0.78
N TYR A 80 -12.49 -3.91 -0.48
CA TYR A 80 -12.90 -2.53 -0.72
C TYR A 80 -11.84 -1.78 -1.53
N SER A 81 -12.25 -0.72 -2.21
CA SER A 81 -11.31 0.23 -2.80
C SER A 81 -10.72 1.18 -1.75
N PRO A 82 -9.51 1.72 -1.94
CA PRO A 82 -8.95 2.73 -1.06
C PRO A 82 -9.88 3.93 -0.84
N ASN A 83 -10.55 4.40 -1.91
CA ASN A 83 -11.46 5.53 -1.81
C ASN A 83 -12.72 5.22 -0.99
N GLU A 84 -13.26 4.00 -1.05
CA GLU A 84 -14.39 3.60 -0.21
C GLU A 84 -14.05 3.61 1.27
N LEU A 85 -12.83 3.19 1.64
CA LEU A 85 -12.38 3.19 3.03
C LEU A 85 -12.10 4.61 3.53
N LEU A 86 -11.53 5.48 2.68
CA LEU A 86 -11.15 6.83 3.07
C LEU A 86 -12.30 7.84 3.02
N MET A 87 -13.14 7.77 1.99
CA MET A 87 -14.19 8.76 1.70
C MET A 87 -15.61 8.19 1.91
N GLY A 88 -15.73 6.91 2.25
CA GLY A 88 -17.02 6.24 2.47
C GLY A 88 -17.88 6.05 1.22
N ARG A 89 -17.36 6.37 0.03
CA ARG A 89 -18.08 6.33 -1.24
C ARG A 89 -17.23 5.73 -2.36
N ARG A 90 -17.87 5.06 -3.31
CA ARG A 90 -17.20 4.52 -4.50
C ARG A 90 -16.94 5.63 -5.52
N LEU A 91 -15.76 5.63 -6.13
CA LEU A 91 -15.47 6.47 -7.30
C LEU A 91 -16.34 6.02 -8.48
N ARG A 92 -16.89 6.99 -9.21
CA ARG A 92 -17.71 6.70 -10.39
C ARG A 92 -16.80 6.39 -11.58
N ALA A 93 -17.08 5.33 -12.32
CA ALA A 93 -16.33 5.07 -13.55
C ALA A 93 -16.65 6.16 -14.60
N PRO A 94 -15.75 6.43 -15.58
CA PRO A 94 -16.03 7.39 -16.65
C PRO A 94 -17.39 7.14 -17.34
N ASN A 95 -17.71 5.87 -17.61
CA ASN A 95 -18.98 5.48 -18.23
C ASN A 95 -20.22 5.73 -17.33
N GLU A 96 -20.04 5.81 -16.01
CA GLU A 96 -21.11 6.18 -15.07
C GLU A 96 -21.29 7.69 -15.02
N LEU A 97 -20.19 8.45 -15.09
CA LEU A 97 -20.24 9.92 -15.16
C LEU A 97 -20.93 10.39 -16.44
N LEU A 98 -20.64 9.77 -17.58
CA LEU A 98 -21.28 10.08 -18.87
C LEU A 98 -22.78 9.76 -18.88
N ARG A 99 -23.24 8.80 -18.05
CA ARG A 99 -24.64 8.39 -17.95
C ARG A 99 -25.42 9.10 -16.85
N ALA A 100 -24.75 9.70 -15.88
CA ALA A 100 -25.38 10.38 -14.77
C ALA A 100 -25.62 11.87 -15.10
N SER A 101 -26.78 12.18 -15.68
CA SER A 101 -27.21 13.56 -15.94
C SER A 101 -27.78 14.28 -14.68
N GLY A 102 -27.89 13.57 -13.55
CA GLY A 102 -28.54 14.08 -12.33
C GLY A 102 -27.61 14.16 -11.13
N VAL A 103 -27.72 15.26 -10.38
CA VAL A 103 -27.21 15.36 -9.01
C VAL A 103 -28.16 14.62 -8.09
N THR A 104 -27.66 13.62 -7.35
CA THR A 104 -28.46 12.96 -6.32
C THR A 104 -28.69 13.96 -5.19
N GLN A 105 -29.94 14.41 -5.00
CA GLN A 105 -30.28 15.21 -3.83
C GLN A 105 -30.12 14.35 -2.58
N ILE A 106 -29.22 14.78 -1.71
CA ILE A 106 -28.99 14.15 -0.42
C ILE A 106 -30.09 14.69 0.51
N GLY A 107 -30.67 13.84 1.35
CA GLY A 107 -31.57 14.30 2.42
C GLY A 107 -30.84 15.19 3.44
N GLN A 108 -31.39 15.35 4.64
CA GLN A 108 -30.75 16.19 5.66
C GLN A 108 -29.29 15.78 5.90
N TRP A 109 -28.37 16.76 5.80
CA TRP A 109 -26.93 16.54 5.90
C TRP A 109 -26.52 15.80 7.16
N ALA A 110 -27.11 16.15 8.30
CA ALA A 110 -26.81 15.53 9.59
C ALA A 110 -27.09 14.01 9.59
N GLU A 111 -28.17 13.57 8.95
CA GLU A 111 -28.51 12.16 8.85
C GLU A 111 -27.58 11.43 7.86
N TYR A 112 -27.30 12.06 6.72
CA TYR A 112 -26.32 11.55 5.75
C TYR A 112 -24.95 11.36 6.38
N HIS A 113 -24.44 12.37 7.09
CA HIS A 113 -23.15 12.31 7.77
C HIS A 113 -23.10 11.17 8.79
N LYS A 114 -24.14 11.03 9.63
CA LYS A 114 -24.26 9.91 10.58
C LYS A 114 -24.26 8.54 9.89
N LYS A 115 -24.88 8.41 8.71
CA LYS A 115 -24.86 7.17 7.92
C LYS A 115 -23.49 6.91 7.31
N LEU A 116 -22.84 7.95 6.77
CA LEU A 116 -21.52 7.88 6.16
C LEU A 116 -20.46 7.41 7.17
N VAL A 117 -20.41 8.03 8.35
CA VAL A 117 -19.44 7.67 9.41
C VAL A 117 -19.65 6.22 9.86
N ARG A 118 -20.91 5.80 10.07
CA ARG A 118 -21.24 4.40 10.41
C ARG A 118 -20.82 3.42 9.31
N HIS A 119 -21.03 3.77 8.05
CA HIS A 119 -20.62 2.95 6.92
C HIS A 119 -19.10 2.82 6.84
N MET A 120 -18.37 3.92 6.98
CA MET A 120 -16.90 3.92 6.98
C MET A 120 -16.33 3.08 8.13
N ALA A 121 -16.88 3.20 9.34
CA ALA A 121 -16.47 2.39 10.48
C ALA A 121 -16.66 0.89 10.20
N ARG A 122 -17.84 0.51 9.70
CA ARG A 122 -18.15 -0.89 9.35
C ARG A 122 -17.29 -1.41 8.20
N ALA A 123 -17.07 -0.62 7.16
CA ALA A 123 -16.22 -0.98 6.04
C ALA A 123 -14.77 -1.20 6.50
N THR A 124 -14.27 -0.35 7.39
CA THR A 124 -12.94 -0.46 7.98
C THR A 124 -12.80 -1.74 8.82
N GLU A 125 -13.79 -2.05 9.67
CA GLU A 125 -13.82 -3.27 10.47
C GLU A 125 -13.79 -4.53 9.59
N ILE A 126 -14.63 -4.57 8.55
CA ILE A 126 -14.68 -5.69 7.60
C ILE A 126 -13.34 -5.81 6.85
N ALA A 127 -12.79 -4.69 6.38
CA ALA A 127 -11.51 -4.65 5.68
C ALA A 127 -10.35 -5.14 6.55
N GLN A 128 -10.31 -4.77 7.83
CA GLN A 128 -9.31 -5.24 8.79
C GLN A 128 -9.43 -6.75 9.01
N ARG A 129 -10.64 -7.29 9.20
CA ARG A 129 -10.86 -8.74 9.30
C ARG A 129 -10.46 -9.49 8.03
N ALA A 130 -10.75 -8.94 6.86
CA ALA A 130 -10.33 -9.52 5.58
C ALA A 130 -8.80 -9.51 5.43
N ALA A 131 -8.15 -8.40 5.79
CA ALA A 131 -6.70 -8.26 5.76
C ALA A 131 -6.02 -9.24 6.72
N ALA A 132 -6.52 -9.38 7.94
CA ALA A 132 -6.01 -10.34 8.93
C ALA A 132 -6.09 -11.79 8.42
N ARG A 133 -7.23 -12.21 7.88
CA ARG A 133 -7.39 -13.54 7.26
C ARG A 133 -6.44 -13.75 6.08
N ASN A 134 -6.23 -12.72 5.25
CA ASN A 134 -5.28 -12.80 4.14
C ASN A 134 -3.84 -12.91 4.65
N GLN A 135 -3.47 -12.16 5.70
CA GLN A 135 -2.17 -12.24 6.34
C GLN A 135 -1.92 -13.63 6.92
N GLU A 136 -2.89 -14.22 7.62
CA GLU A 136 -2.78 -15.58 8.14
C GLU A 136 -2.58 -16.60 7.01
N ARG A 137 -3.37 -16.50 5.93
CA ARG A 137 -3.22 -17.35 4.75
C ARG A 137 -1.80 -17.22 4.16
N ARG A 138 -1.31 -15.99 3.99
CA ARG A 138 0.05 -15.72 3.48
C ARG A 138 1.12 -16.28 4.41
N ALA A 139 0.93 -16.19 5.73
CA ALA A 139 1.87 -16.77 6.69
C ALA A 139 1.94 -18.29 6.56
N ARG A 140 0.79 -18.98 6.42
CA ARG A 140 0.76 -20.43 6.17
C ARG A 140 1.51 -20.80 4.89
N TYR A 141 1.27 -20.09 3.79
CA TYR A 141 1.98 -20.32 2.53
C TYR A 141 3.47 -19.94 2.60
N TYR A 142 3.86 -18.91 3.33
CA TYR A 142 5.28 -18.56 3.46
C TYR A 142 6.01 -19.60 4.32
N ASN A 143 5.39 -20.02 5.43
CA ASN A 143 5.97 -20.93 6.40
C ASN A 143 5.90 -22.40 6.00
N HIS A 144 5.21 -22.77 4.90
CA HIS A 144 5.00 -24.19 4.53
C HIS A 144 6.30 -24.98 4.29
N ARG A 145 7.41 -24.31 3.97
CA ARG A 145 8.75 -24.91 3.76
C ARG A 145 9.70 -24.71 4.94
N VAL A 146 9.26 -24.00 5.99
CA VAL A 146 10.10 -23.75 7.15
C VAL A 146 10.16 -25.04 7.97
N ARG A 147 11.37 -25.59 8.10
CA ARG A 147 11.63 -26.76 8.93
C ARG A 147 11.90 -26.30 10.35
N ASN A 148 10.91 -26.42 11.24
CA ASN A 148 11.08 -26.17 12.68
C ASN A 148 11.70 -27.39 13.38
N THR A 149 12.78 -27.95 12.83
CA THR A 149 13.43 -29.14 13.38
C THR A 149 14.48 -28.78 14.44
N THR A 150 14.96 -27.54 14.44
CA THR A 150 16.08 -27.10 15.28
C THR A 150 15.62 -26.01 16.25
N HIS A 151 15.78 -26.25 17.55
CA HIS A 151 15.55 -25.29 18.61
C HIS A 151 16.89 -24.91 19.23
N PHE A 152 17.21 -23.63 19.26
CA PHE A 152 18.44 -23.11 19.86
C PHE A 152 18.13 -22.59 21.26
N LYS A 153 19.05 -22.79 22.20
CA LYS A 153 19.06 -22.18 23.53
C LYS A 153 20.02 -20.99 23.53
N GLU A 154 19.87 -20.11 24.51
CA GLU A 154 20.88 -19.09 24.79
C GLU A 154 22.24 -19.77 25.02
N GLU A 155 23.31 -19.20 24.47
CA GLU A 155 24.68 -19.75 24.38
C GLU A 155 24.96 -20.81 23.28
N ASP A 156 23.98 -21.21 22.47
CA ASP A 156 24.25 -22.11 21.34
C ASP A 156 25.03 -21.42 20.21
N LEU A 157 26.09 -22.08 19.72
CA LEU A 157 26.84 -21.62 18.55
C LEU A 157 26.07 -21.93 17.26
N VAL A 158 25.75 -20.88 16.50
CA VAL A 158 25.04 -20.99 15.21
C VAL A 158 25.89 -20.47 14.05
N TRP A 159 25.80 -21.16 12.91
CA TRP A 159 26.42 -20.70 11.68
C TRP A 159 25.63 -19.51 11.11
N VAL A 160 26.28 -18.34 11.06
CA VAL A 160 25.69 -17.14 10.46
C VAL A 160 25.98 -17.14 8.96
N LEU A 161 24.94 -17.29 8.14
CA LEU A 161 25.06 -17.09 6.70
C LEU A 161 25.35 -15.61 6.40
N ARG A 162 26.56 -15.33 5.92
CA ARG A 162 26.95 -14.01 5.40
C ARG A 162 27.02 -14.07 3.88
N PRO A 163 25.96 -13.69 3.15
CA PRO A 163 26.00 -13.70 1.70
C PRO A 163 27.07 -12.73 1.17
N PRO A 164 27.79 -13.09 0.09
CA PRO A 164 28.88 -12.27 -0.45
C PRO A 164 28.39 -10.91 -0.95
N ARG A 165 29.20 -9.86 -0.74
CA ARG A 165 28.91 -8.48 -1.14
C ARG A 165 29.86 -8.06 -2.26
N GLY A 166 29.34 -7.65 -3.43
CA GLY A 166 30.14 -7.22 -4.59
C GLY A 166 29.28 -6.84 -5.81
N ARG A 167 29.86 -6.12 -6.79
CA ARG A 167 29.21 -5.84 -8.08
C ARG A 167 29.01 -7.16 -8.84
N GLY A 168 27.78 -7.44 -9.28
CA GLY A 168 27.45 -8.62 -10.10
C GLY A 168 26.82 -9.81 -9.35
N ILE A 169 26.59 -9.71 -8.04
CA ILE A 169 25.95 -10.78 -7.27
C ILE A 169 24.43 -10.56 -7.24
N THR A 170 23.68 -11.44 -7.91
CA THR A 170 22.21 -11.46 -7.88
C THR A 170 21.72 -11.88 -6.49
N LYS A 171 20.84 -11.08 -5.88
CA LYS A 171 20.19 -11.42 -4.60
C LYS A 171 19.40 -12.72 -4.76
N LEU A 172 19.66 -13.70 -3.89
CA LEU A 172 18.74 -14.81 -3.60
C LEU A 172 17.50 -14.29 -2.86
#